data_AF-R7YCK9-F1
#
_entry.id   AF-R7YCK9-F1
#
_cell.length_a   1.000
_cell.length_b   1.000
_cell.length_c   1.000
_cell.angle_alpha   90.00
_cell.angle_beta   90.00
_cell.angle_gamma   90.00
#
_symmetry.space_group_name_H-M   'P 1'
#
loop_
_entity.id
_entity.type
_entity.pdbx_description
1 polymer ?
#
loop_
_entity_poly.entity_id
_entity_poly.type
_entity_poly.pdbx_seq_one_letter_code
_entity_poly.pdbx_strand_id
1 'polypeptide(L)'
;MSERLTPNPEDQPRYSDEELIERSIDRALETEQRIDDATAKVIASMLHSGQFTALYALSSSGAISHRLADELDLEHRLSIQQNAPEIRRWVEQLQAYVQGRESHDPVEGWPQLWLQQPEAVERELDDEDCCVDCGEHFADPHAPGCPREDVPNQEEPAEDDARSALEAKVQSALGHLTTSALIRRIEKAQDFGYDDEAVELSRRLREEGKDWRWSDDFCNPRIVIEGGES
;
A
#
# COMPACT_ATOMS: atom_id res chain seq x y z
N MET A 1 23.74 -11.21 14.06
CA MET A 1 22.80 -10.84 12.97
C MET A 1 21.92 -9.77 13.57
N SER A 2 21.95 -8.55 13.04
CA SER A 2 21.24 -7.42 13.63
C SER A 2 19.75 -7.56 13.38
N GLU A 3 19.00 -7.97 14.40
CA GLU A 3 17.54 -7.92 14.41
C GLU A 3 17.13 -6.45 14.31
N ARG A 4 16.41 -6.12 13.23
CA ARG A 4 15.84 -4.79 13.02
C ARG A 4 14.64 -4.67 13.95
N LEU A 5 14.83 -4.02 15.09
CA LEU A 5 13.74 -3.58 15.97
C LEU A 5 12.74 -2.76 15.13
N THR A 6 11.51 -3.24 15.00
CA THR A 6 10.42 -2.48 14.39
C THR A 6 9.88 -1.50 15.42
N PRO A 7 9.90 -0.18 15.17
CA PRO A 7 9.41 0.81 16.12
C PRO A 7 7.90 0.66 16.36
N ASN A 8 7.48 1.02 17.57
CA ASN A 8 6.09 0.99 18.05
C ASN A 8 5.18 1.83 17.12
N PRO A 9 4.12 1.25 16.51
CA PRO A 9 3.25 1.97 15.58
C PRO A 9 2.43 3.10 16.23
N GLU A 10 2.27 3.09 17.56
CA GLU A 10 1.53 4.13 18.29
C GLU A 10 2.35 5.42 18.52
N ASP A 11 3.69 5.34 18.44
CA ASP A 11 4.59 6.48 18.66
C ASP A 11 5.10 7.15 17.36
N GLN A 12 4.89 6.51 16.20
CA GLN A 12 5.27 7.03 14.89
C GLN A 12 4.17 6.71 13.88
N PRO A 13 3.17 7.59 13.66
CA PRO A 13 2.19 7.37 12.62
C PRO A 13 2.93 7.32 11.28
N ARG A 14 3.01 6.12 10.70
CA ARG A 14 3.50 5.96 9.33
C ARG A 14 2.45 6.55 8.41
N TYR A 15 2.81 7.63 7.74
CA TYR A 15 1.94 8.24 6.75
C TYR A 15 1.74 7.29 5.56
N SER A 16 0.54 7.23 5.03
CA SER A 16 0.27 6.59 3.75
C SER A 16 0.98 7.35 2.61
N ASP A 17 1.12 6.70 1.44
CA ASP A 17 1.66 7.38 0.26
C ASP A 17 0.83 8.60 -0.12
N GLU A 18 -0.50 8.54 0.04
CA GLU A 18 -1.41 9.66 -0.19
C GLU A 18 -1.13 10.84 0.76
N GLU A 19 -0.95 10.55 2.04
CA GLU A 19 -0.62 11.56 3.05
C GLU A 19 0.76 12.17 2.80
N LEU A 20 1.74 11.37 2.38
CA LEU A 20 3.07 11.85 2.01
C LEU A 20 3.03 12.74 0.76
N ILE A 21 2.21 12.39 -0.24
CA ILE A 21 1.99 13.22 -1.43
C ILE A 21 1.38 14.55 -1.01
N GLU A 22 0.28 14.56 -0.26
CA GLU A 22 -0.41 15.79 0.15
C GLU A 22 0.53 16.72 0.93
N ARG A 23 1.27 16.18 1.91
CA ARG A 23 2.26 16.97 2.66
C ARG A 23 3.36 17.54 1.77
N SER A 24 3.80 16.78 0.76
CA SER A 24 4.85 17.23 -0.16
C SER A 24 4.34 18.31 -1.11
N ILE A 25 3.10 18.20 -1.56
CA ILE A 25 2.41 19.24 -2.35
C ILE A 25 2.22 20.51 -1.51
N ASP A 26 1.74 20.38 -0.27
CA ASP A 26 1.56 21.53 0.63
C ASP A 26 2.89 22.26 0.83
N ARG A 27 3.97 21.53 1.13
CA ARG A 27 5.32 22.10 1.26
C ARG A 27 5.78 22.80 -0.02
N ALA A 28 5.55 22.20 -1.19
CA ALA A 28 5.91 22.81 -2.46
C ALA A 28 5.16 24.12 -2.69
N LEU A 29 3.85 24.16 -2.40
CA LEU A 29 3.03 25.36 -2.54
C LEU A 29 3.42 26.46 -1.54
N GLU A 30 3.67 26.10 -0.27
CA GLU A 30 4.13 27.04 0.75
C GLU A 30 5.46 27.70 0.40
N THR A 31 6.34 26.96 -0.29
CA THR A 31 7.65 27.45 -0.73
C THR A 31 7.63 28.05 -2.13
N GLU A 32 6.46 28.14 -2.77
CA GLU A 32 6.27 28.56 -4.17
C GLU A 32 7.16 27.78 -5.16
N GLN A 33 7.44 26.52 -4.83
CA GLN A 33 8.22 25.60 -5.64
C GLN A 33 7.30 24.58 -6.33
N ARG A 34 7.84 23.92 -7.37
CA ARG A 34 7.18 22.74 -7.95
C ARG A 34 7.47 21.53 -7.07
N ILE A 35 6.63 20.51 -7.19
CA ILE A 35 6.88 19.22 -6.54
C ILE A 35 8.24 18.64 -6.98
N ASP A 36 8.87 17.89 -6.09
CA ASP A 36 10.13 17.21 -6.37
C ASP A 36 9.93 15.91 -7.16
N ASP A 37 11.03 15.39 -7.69
CA ASP A 37 11.09 14.15 -8.47
C ASP A 37 10.50 12.95 -7.72
N ALA A 38 10.65 12.90 -6.39
CA ALA A 38 10.15 11.82 -5.54
C ALA A 38 8.62 11.87 -5.49
N THR A 39 8.06 13.04 -5.24
CA THR A 39 6.62 13.30 -5.25
C THR A 39 6.03 12.97 -6.62
N ALA A 40 6.66 13.46 -7.69
CA ALA A 40 6.22 13.20 -9.06
C ALA A 40 6.20 11.70 -9.39
N LYS A 41 7.22 10.96 -8.94
CA LYS A 41 7.30 9.50 -9.12
C LYS A 41 6.18 8.78 -8.38
N VAL A 42 5.93 9.11 -7.11
CA VAL A 42 4.91 8.41 -6.30
C VAL A 42 3.51 8.68 -6.85
N ILE A 43 3.20 9.93 -7.23
CA ILE A 43 1.94 10.25 -7.93
C ILE A 43 1.82 9.42 -9.21
N ALA A 44 2.88 9.35 -10.03
CA ALA A 44 2.85 8.59 -11.27
C ALA A 44 2.67 7.08 -11.05
N SER A 45 3.21 6.49 -9.97
CA SER A 45 2.95 5.09 -9.62
C SER A 45 1.50 4.83 -9.22
N MET A 46 0.87 5.78 -8.52
CA MET A 46 -0.51 5.63 -8.07
C MET A 46 -1.50 5.74 -9.23
N LEU A 47 -1.22 6.60 -10.21
CA LEU A 47 -2.16 6.92 -11.30
C LEU A 47 -1.99 6.01 -12.53
N HIS A 48 -0.87 5.29 -12.68
CA HIS A 48 -0.68 4.54 -13.91
C HIS A 48 -1.65 3.35 -14.03
N SER A 49 -2.28 3.20 -15.20
CA SER A 49 -3.15 2.05 -15.51
C SER A 49 -2.39 0.86 -16.13
N GLY A 50 -1.09 0.75 -15.86
CA GLY A 50 -0.24 -0.38 -16.26
C GLY A 50 0.98 0.01 -17.11
N GLN A 51 1.78 -1.00 -17.46
CA GLN A 51 3.14 -0.81 -18.02
C GLN A 51 3.24 -0.09 -19.38
N PHE A 52 2.12 0.05 -20.09
CA PHE A 52 2.08 0.70 -21.41
C PHE A 52 1.77 2.20 -21.35
N THR A 53 1.49 2.72 -20.16
CA THR A 53 1.15 4.12 -19.93
C THR A 53 2.40 5.02 -19.93
N ALA A 54 2.22 6.29 -20.29
CA ALA A 54 3.28 7.28 -20.14
C ALA A 54 3.54 7.59 -18.66
N LEU A 55 2.52 7.50 -17.81
CA LEU A 55 2.66 7.57 -16.35
C LEU A 55 3.58 6.46 -15.81
N TYR A 56 3.49 5.23 -16.33
CA TYR A 56 4.42 4.17 -15.95
C TYR A 56 5.86 4.48 -16.37
N ALA A 57 6.09 5.05 -17.55
CA ALA A 57 7.43 5.45 -17.98
C ALA A 57 8.05 6.49 -17.03
N LEU A 58 7.25 7.47 -16.61
CA LEU A 58 7.65 8.45 -15.61
C LEU A 58 7.91 7.79 -14.25
N SER A 59 7.01 6.92 -13.77
CA SER A 59 7.17 6.25 -12.48
C SER A 59 8.40 5.33 -12.43
N SER A 60 8.61 4.53 -13.47
CA SER A 60 9.67 3.52 -13.51
C SER A 60 11.06 4.08 -13.77
N SER A 61 11.17 5.11 -14.62
CA SER A 61 12.46 5.57 -15.16
C SER A 61 12.67 7.08 -15.15
N GLY A 62 11.65 7.85 -14.79
CA GLY A 62 11.68 9.31 -14.87
C GLY A 62 11.54 9.83 -16.29
N ALA A 63 11.34 8.98 -17.30
CA ALA A 63 11.22 9.41 -18.68
C ALA A 63 9.87 10.11 -18.92
N ILE A 64 9.91 11.31 -19.51
CA ILE A 64 8.70 12.03 -19.93
C ILE A 64 8.42 11.66 -21.38
N SER A 65 7.45 10.77 -21.57
CA SER A 65 6.95 10.45 -22.91
C SER A 65 6.15 11.61 -23.49
N HIS A 66 6.21 11.80 -24.82
CA HIS A 66 5.41 12.78 -25.54
C HIS A 66 3.89 12.62 -25.33
N ARG A 67 3.42 11.42 -24.92
CA ARG A 67 2.00 11.13 -24.64
C ARG A 67 1.58 11.48 -23.21
N LEU A 68 2.53 11.82 -22.34
CA LEU A 68 2.23 12.05 -20.92
C LEU A 68 1.25 13.21 -20.73
N ALA A 69 1.38 14.28 -21.53
CA ALA A 69 0.45 15.40 -21.47
C ALA A 69 -1.00 14.98 -21.77
N ASP A 70 -1.21 14.21 -22.84
CA ASP A 70 -2.54 13.72 -23.23
C ASP A 70 -3.14 12.78 -22.15
N GLU A 71 -2.29 11.96 -21.52
CA GLU A 71 -2.70 11.06 -20.44
C GLU A 71 -3.09 11.84 -19.17
N LEU A 72 -2.31 12.85 -18.79
CA LEU A 72 -2.66 13.72 -17.67
C LEU A 72 -3.94 14.52 -17.93
N ASP A 73 -4.17 14.99 -19.15
CA ASP A 73 -5.41 15.68 -19.54
C ASP A 73 -6.65 14.75 -19.49
N LEU A 74 -6.47 13.46 -19.78
CA LEU A 74 -7.52 12.46 -19.58
C LEU A 74 -7.81 12.27 -18.09
N GLU A 75 -6.77 12.09 -17.27
CA GLU A 75 -6.91 11.86 -15.83
C GLU A 75 -7.53 13.07 -15.11
N HIS A 76 -7.16 14.29 -15.53
CA HIS A 76 -7.79 15.52 -15.04
C HIS A 76 -9.30 15.56 -15.30
N ARG A 77 -9.73 15.15 -16.51
CA ARG A 77 -11.16 15.09 -16.83
C ARG A 77 -11.89 13.99 -16.05
N LEU A 78 -11.24 12.83 -15.85
CA LEU A 78 -11.81 11.71 -15.09
C LEU A 78 -11.99 12.08 -13.61
N SER A 79 -10.99 12.70 -12.98
CA SER A 79 -11.09 13.15 -11.59
C SER A 79 -12.21 14.16 -11.36
N ILE A 80 -12.48 15.05 -12.32
CA ILE A 80 -13.65 15.95 -12.27
C ILE A 80 -14.96 15.15 -12.33
N GLN A 81 -15.08 14.19 -13.25
CA GLN A 81 -16.29 13.37 -13.41
C GLN A 81 -16.58 12.49 -12.20
N GLN A 82 -15.52 11.98 -11.56
CA GLN A 82 -15.60 11.12 -10.39
C GLN A 82 -15.70 11.89 -9.07
N ASN A 83 -15.59 13.23 -9.11
CA ASN A 83 -15.55 14.09 -7.94
C ASN A 83 -14.43 13.68 -6.95
N ALA A 84 -13.23 13.44 -7.49
CA ALA A 84 -12.01 13.10 -6.77
C ALA A 84 -11.06 14.32 -6.71
N PRO A 85 -11.25 15.24 -5.76
CA PRO A 85 -10.47 16.49 -5.70
C PRO A 85 -8.98 16.26 -5.40
N GLU A 86 -8.62 15.19 -4.70
CA GLU A 86 -7.24 14.81 -4.37
C GLU A 86 -6.48 14.44 -5.64
N ILE A 87 -7.03 13.50 -6.43
CA ILE A 87 -6.45 13.10 -7.72
C ILE A 87 -6.33 14.30 -8.65
N ARG A 88 -7.37 15.15 -8.70
CA ARG A 88 -7.34 16.36 -9.52
C ARG A 88 -6.15 17.25 -9.13
N ARG A 89 -5.95 17.47 -7.83
CA ARG A 89 -4.83 18.26 -7.30
C ARG A 89 -3.49 17.64 -7.70
N TRP A 90 -3.33 16.33 -7.60
CA TRP A 90 -2.09 15.63 -7.96
C TRP A 90 -1.78 15.77 -9.45
N VAL A 91 -2.78 15.59 -10.31
CA VAL A 91 -2.63 15.74 -11.76
C VAL A 91 -2.21 17.17 -12.12
N GLU A 92 -2.82 18.19 -11.51
CA GLU A 92 -2.46 19.60 -11.73
C GLU A 92 -1.00 19.88 -11.33
N GLN A 93 -0.53 19.33 -10.21
CA GLN A 93 0.88 19.46 -9.79
C GLN A 93 1.83 18.69 -10.71
N LEU A 94 1.45 17.49 -11.15
CA LEU A 94 2.25 16.68 -12.05
C LEU A 94 2.38 17.32 -13.45
N GLN A 95 1.31 17.94 -13.95
CA GLN A 95 1.34 18.75 -15.17
C GLN A 95 2.33 19.91 -15.04
N ALA A 96 2.29 20.65 -13.93
CA ALA A 96 3.21 21.75 -13.68
C ALA A 96 4.68 21.28 -13.58
N TYR A 97 4.92 20.14 -12.94
CA TYR A 97 6.23 19.50 -12.88
C TYR A 97 6.76 19.15 -14.28
N VAL A 98 5.96 18.45 -15.09
CA VAL A 98 6.33 18.06 -16.46
C VAL A 98 6.63 19.26 -17.33
N GLN A 99 5.81 20.32 -17.27
CA GLN A 99 6.02 21.55 -18.03
C GLN A 99 7.30 22.29 -17.63
N GLY A 100 7.68 22.20 -16.35
CA GLY A 100 8.86 22.88 -15.80
C GLY A 100 10.16 22.11 -15.93
N ARG A 101 10.12 20.85 -16.39
CA ARG A 101 11.30 19.97 -16.41
C ARG A 101 12.05 20.10 -17.73
N GLU A 102 13.34 20.41 -17.66
CA GLU A 102 14.17 20.70 -18.83
C GLU A 102 14.50 19.47 -19.67
N SER A 103 14.71 18.31 -19.03
CA SER A 103 15.04 17.05 -19.70
C SER A 103 13.91 16.05 -19.59
N HIS A 104 13.59 15.41 -20.72
CA HIS A 104 12.55 14.39 -20.81
C HIS A 104 13.14 12.96 -20.85
N ASP A 105 14.47 12.84 -20.83
CA ASP A 105 15.16 11.55 -20.82
C ASP A 105 15.01 10.83 -19.46
N PRO A 106 15.26 9.51 -19.42
CA PRO A 106 15.34 8.75 -18.17
C PRO A 106 16.38 9.35 -17.21
N VAL A 107 16.10 9.28 -15.90
CA VAL A 107 16.97 9.83 -14.85
C VAL A 107 17.73 8.71 -14.16
N GLU A 108 19.03 8.90 -13.98
CA GLU A 108 19.86 7.99 -13.19
C GLU A 108 19.46 8.03 -11.71
N GLY A 109 19.35 6.86 -11.06
CA GLY A 109 18.93 6.77 -9.66
C GLY A 109 17.42 6.90 -9.43
N TRP A 110 16.62 7.07 -10.49
CA TRP A 110 15.16 7.20 -10.37
C TRP A 110 14.47 6.03 -9.68
N PRO A 111 14.81 4.75 -9.94
CA PRO A 111 14.15 3.62 -9.27
C PRO A 111 14.31 3.62 -7.74
N GLN A 112 15.39 4.20 -7.23
CA GLN A 112 15.70 4.28 -5.80
C GLN A 112 15.01 5.47 -5.10
N LEU A 113 14.49 6.42 -5.87
CA LEU A 113 13.84 7.61 -5.35
C LEU A 113 12.46 7.27 -4.77
N TRP A 114 12.20 7.63 -3.51
CA TRP A 114 10.90 7.43 -2.86
C TRP A 114 10.66 8.55 -1.85
N LEU A 115 9.38 8.93 -1.66
CA LEU A 115 8.99 9.86 -0.61
C LEU A 115 9.38 9.27 0.76
N GLN A 116 10.07 10.09 1.55
CA GLN A 116 10.53 9.68 2.86
C GLN A 116 9.48 10.07 3.91
N GLN A 117 9.33 9.20 4.91
CA GLN A 117 8.61 9.57 6.13
C GLN A 117 9.36 10.75 6.78
N PRO A 118 8.65 11.74 7.32
CA PRO A 118 9.30 12.75 8.15
C PRO A 118 10.00 12.05 9.31
N GLU A 119 11.23 12.49 9.62
CA GLU A 119 11.94 11.98 10.79
C GLU A 119 11.08 12.21 12.02
N ALA A 120 10.95 11.17 12.86
CA ALA A 120 10.22 11.28 14.10
C ALA A 120 10.82 12.46 14.89
N VAL A 121 9.96 13.39 15.30
CA VAL A 121 10.36 14.42 16.25
C VAL A 121 10.82 13.63 17.48
N GLU A 122 12.11 13.70 17.80
CA GLU A 122 12.63 13.21 19.07
C GLU A 122 11.77 13.86 20.14
N ARG A 123 10.85 13.10 20.76
CA ARG A 123 10.16 13.58 21.95
C ARG A 123 11.29 13.91 22.92
N GLU A 124 11.27 15.10 23.50
CA GLU A 124 11.89 15.31 24.80
C GLU A 124 11.15 14.32 25.72
N LEU A 125 11.65 13.08 25.79
CA LEU A 125 11.12 12.05 26.67
C LEU A 125 11.32 12.60 28.07
N ASP A 126 10.23 12.74 28.80
CA ASP A 126 10.24 13.19 30.18
C ASP A 126 11.11 12.20 30.97
N ASP A 127 12.19 12.68 31.59
CA ASP A 127 13.11 11.86 32.39
C ASP A 127 12.38 11.13 33.55
N GLU A 128 11.11 11.46 33.79
CA GLU A 128 10.20 10.83 34.76
C GLU A 128 9.66 9.45 34.33
N ASP A 129 9.77 9.06 33.04
CA ASP A 129 9.33 7.75 32.51
C ASP A 129 10.48 6.74 32.27
N CYS A 130 11.57 6.90 33.01
CA CYS A 130 12.67 5.94 33.04
C CYS A 130 12.55 4.99 34.24
N CYS A 131 12.83 3.72 34.00
CA CYS A 131 12.85 2.71 35.06
C CYS A 131 13.94 3.02 36.07
N VAL A 132 13.58 3.14 37.34
CA VAL A 132 14.51 3.53 38.43
C VAL A 132 15.65 2.52 38.61
N ASP A 133 15.45 1.27 38.19
CA ASP A 133 16.41 0.18 38.37
C ASP A 133 17.41 0.04 37.21
N CYS A 134 17.00 0.29 35.96
CA CYS A 134 17.87 0.14 34.78
C CYS A 134 18.14 1.43 34.00
N GLY A 135 17.41 2.51 34.29
CA GLY A 135 17.55 3.81 33.63
C GLY A 135 16.98 3.87 32.20
N GLU A 136 16.44 2.77 31.69
CA GLU A 136 15.82 2.70 30.36
C GLU A 136 14.35 3.15 30.44
N HIS A 137 13.88 3.80 29.36
CA HIS A 137 12.50 4.26 29.26
C HIS A 137 11.52 3.08 29.34
N PHE A 138 10.34 3.27 29.94
CA PHE A 138 9.37 2.17 30.12
C PHE A 138 8.86 1.56 28.81
N ALA A 139 8.96 2.28 27.69
CA ALA A 139 8.55 1.81 26.36
C ALA A 139 9.64 1.03 25.60
N ASP A 140 10.89 1.03 26.11
CA ASP A 140 11.99 0.29 25.49
C ASP A 140 12.17 -1.08 26.15
N PRO A 141 12.67 -2.10 25.41
CA PRO A 141 12.98 -3.40 26.00
C PRO A 141 14.11 -3.29 27.03
N HIS A 142 13.83 -3.66 28.28
CA HIS A 142 14.80 -3.57 29.37
C HIS A 142 15.82 -4.72 29.31
N ALA A 143 17.01 -4.48 29.88
CA ALA A 143 18.05 -5.50 29.97
C ALA A 143 17.56 -6.75 30.73
N PRO A 144 18.00 -7.97 30.33
CA PRO A 144 17.61 -9.22 30.99
C PRO A 144 17.94 -9.18 32.48
N GLY A 145 16.94 -9.39 33.34
CA GLY A 145 17.08 -9.30 34.81
C GLY A 145 16.50 -8.04 35.47
N CYS A 146 15.74 -7.20 34.74
CA CYS A 146 14.91 -6.16 35.35
C CYS A 146 13.76 -6.79 36.17
N PRO A 147 13.49 -6.39 37.42
CA PRO A 147 12.49 -7.03 38.29
C PRO A 147 11.03 -6.86 37.84
N ARG A 148 10.80 -6.14 36.73
CA ARG A 148 9.52 -6.07 36.00
C ARG A 148 9.39 -7.12 34.89
N GLU A 149 10.18 -8.19 34.92
CA GLU A 149 9.87 -9.41 34.19
C GLU A 149 8.53 -9.97 34.70
N ASP A 150 7.48 -9.78 33.91
CA ASP A 150 6.49 -10.80 33.54
C ASP A 150 5.34 -10.15 32.76
N VAL A 151 5.55 -9.88 31.48
CA VAL A 151 4.47 -10.13 30.52
C VAL A 151 4.78 -11.50 29.94
N PRO A 152 3.93 -12.52 30.14
CA PRO A 152 4.20 -13.84 29.63
C PRO A 152 4.42 -13.73 28.13
N ASN A 153 5.58 -14.19 27.71
CA ASN A 153 5.96 -14.47 26.33
C ASN A 153 4.78 -15.18 25.65
N GLN A 154 3.97 -14.44 24.87
CA GLN A 154 3.04 -15.06 23.96
C GLN A 154 3.92 -15.60 22.85
N GLU A 155 4.26 -16.88 22.94
CA GLU A 155 4.86 -17.62 21.84
C GLU A 155 4.02 -17.32 20.59
N GLU A 156 4.59 -16.59 19.63
CA GLU A 156 3.94 -16.45 18.34
C GLU A 156 3.73 -17.87 17.81
N PRO A 157 2.48 -18.26 17.51
CA PRO A 157 2.21 -19.60 17.06
C PRO A 157 2.86 -19.76 15.68
N ALA A 158 3.41 -20.95 15.42
CA ALA A 158 4.12 -21.26 14.18
C ALA A 158 3.32 -20.79 12.94
N GLU A 159 3.99 -20.35 11.87
CA GLU A 159 3.36 -19.75 10.67
C GLU A 159 2.16 -20.55 10.10
N ASP A 160 2.12 -21.88 10.32
CA ASP A 160 0.98 -22.73 9.97
C ASP A 160 -0.28 -22.49 10.84
N ASP A 161 -0.14 -22.18 12.13
CA ASP A 161 -1.25 -21.86 13.04
C ASP A 161 -1.86 -20.49 12.74
N ALA A 162 -1.05 -19.50 12.32
CA ALA A 162 -1.53 -18.18 11.95
C ALA A 162 -2.42 -18.23 10.69
N ARG A 163 -2.05 -19.04 9.69
CA ARG A 163 -2.87 -19.27 8.49
C ARG A 163 -4.18 -19.97 8.85
N SER A 164 -4.13 -21.03 9.66
CA SER A 164 -5.33 -21.77 10.08
C SER A 164 -6.27 -20.92 10.95
N ALA A 165 -5.74 -20.03 11.79
CA ALA A 165 -6.54 -19.09 12.57
C ALA A 165 -7.24 -18.04 11.69
N LEU A 166 -6.57 -17.56 10.63
CA LEU A 166 -7.16 -16.63 9.66
C LEU A 166 -8.28 -17.33 8.86
N GLU A 167 -8.03 -18.53 8.36
CA GLU A 167 -9.03 -19.35 7.65
C GLU A 167 -10.26 -19.62 8.54
N ALA A 168 -10.07 -19.88 9.84
CA ALA A 168 -11.17 -20.07 10.79
C ALA A 168 -12.01 -18.80 11.00
N LYS A 169 -11.37 -17.62 11.05
CA LYS A 169 -12.07 -16.32 11.15
C LYS A 169 -12.89 -16.05 9.89
N VAL A 170 -12.29 -16.26 8.72
CA VAL A 170 -12.95 -16.11 7.41
C VAL A 170 -14.13 -17.07 7.29
N GLN A 171 -13.99 -18.33 7.72
CA GLN A 171 -15.07 -19.31 7.74
C GLN A 171 -16.21 -18.89 8.68
N SER A 172 -15.91 -18.33 9.85
CA SER A 172 -16.95 -17.79 10.74
C SER A 172 -17.72 -16.64 10.10
N ALA A 173 -17.06 -15.82 9.28
CA ALA A 173 -17.67 -14.67 8.62
C ALA A 173 -18.47 -15.06 7.36
N LEU A 174 -17.97 -16.00 6.55
CA LEU A 174 -18.50 -16.30 5.20
C LEU A 174 -19.07 -17.72 5.05
N GLY A 175 -18.92 -18.58 6.05
CA GLY A 175 -19.36 -19.98 6.04
C GLY A 175 -20.86 -20.17 5.83
N HIS A 176 -21.67 -19.16 6.15
CA HIS A 176 -23.12 -19.17 5.92
C HIS A 176 -23.51 -18.88 4.47
N LEU A 177 -22.59 -18.40 3.63
CA LEU A 177 -22.84 -18.12 2.21
C LEU A 177 -22.68 -19.38 1.37
N THR A 178 -23.50 -19.55 0.35
CA THR A 178 -23.33 -20.61 -0.65
C THR A 178 -22.20 -20.29 -1.61
N THR A 179 -21.56 -21.31 -2.21
CA THR A 179 -20.47 -21.12 -3.18
C THR A 179 -20.88 -20.19 -4.34
N SER A 180 -22.12 -20.28 -4.82
CA SER A 180 -22.65 -19.38 -5.86
C SER A 180 -22.88 -17.95 -5.38
N ALA A 181 -23.21 -17.74 -4.09
CA ALA A 181 -23.32 -16.41 -3.51
C ALA A 181 -21.94 -15.77 -3.32
N LEU A 182 -20.94 -16.57 -2.96
CA LEU A 182 -19.54 -16.17 -2.83
C LEU A 182 -18.97 -15.71 -4.20
N ILE A 183 -19.17 -16.52 -5.25
CA ILE A 183 -18.74 -16.18 -6.63
C ILE A 183 -19.36 -14.87 -7.10
N ARG A 184 -20.66 -14.68 -6.92
CA ARG A 184 -21.35 -13.43 -7.33
C ARG A 184 -20.85 -12.20 -6.59
N ARG A 185 -20.36 -12.38 -5.36
CA ARG A 185 -19.84 -11.30 -4.53
C ARG A 185 -18.45 -10.90 -5.00
N ILE A 186 -17.60 -11.88 -5.29
CA ILE A 186 -16.27 -11.66 -5.89
C ILE A 186 -16.38 -11.02 -7.28
N GLU A 187 -17.26 -11.52 -8.15
CA GLU A 187 -17.49 -10.93 -9.50
C GLU A 187 -18.04 -9.49 -9.48
N LYS A 188 -18.58 -9.05 -8.35
CA LYS A 188 -19.13 -7.70 -8.17
C LYS A 188 -18.17 -6.77 -7.40
N ALA A 189 -17.08 -7.30 -6.85
CA ALA A 189 -16.06 -6.51 -6.17
C ALA A 189 -15.46 -5.51 -7.16
N GLN A 190 -15.16 -4.30 -6.67
CA GLN A 190 -14.59 -3.23 -7.50
C GLN A 190 -13.08 -3.41 -7.69
N ASP A 191 -12.46 -4.25 -6.87
CA ASP A 191 -11.05 -4.55 -6.80
C ASP A 191 -10.78 -6.05 -7.05
N PHE A 192 -9.66 -6.33 -7.73
CA PHE A 192 -9.15 -7.70 -7.93
C PHE A 192 -8.33 -8.20 -6.73
N GLY A 193 -8.54 -7.57 -5.56
CA GLY A 193 -7.83 -7.90 -4.33
C GLY A 193 -8.09 -9.34 -3.90
N TYR A 194 -7.09 -9.96 -3.30
CA TYR A 194 -7.24 -11.24 -2.61
C TYR A 194 -8.11 -11.05 -1.35
N ASP A 195 -9.42 -10.92 -1.56
CA ASP A 195 -10.43 -10.74 -0.52
C ASP A 195 -10.66 -12.04 0.28
N ASP A 196 -11.24 -11.93 1.47
CA ASP A 196 -11.59 -13.05 2.34
C ASP A 196 -12.49 -14.08 1.61
N GLU A 197 -13.32 -13.59 0.69
CA GLU A 197 -14.17 -14.34 -0.21
C GLU A 197 -13.36 -15.23 -1.18
N ALA A 198 -12.24 -14.75 -1.70
CA ALA A 198 -11.36 -15.50 -2.59
C ALA A 198 -10.63 -16.63 -1.86
N VAL A 199 -10.25 -16.39 -0.59
CA VAL A 199 -9.66 -17.39 0.30
C VAL A 199 -10.67 -18.51 0.58
N GLU A 200 -11.90 -18.16 0.96
CA GLU A 200 -12.95 -19.15 1.24
C GLU A 200 -13.38 -19.92 -0.02
N LEU A 201 -13.40 -19.27 -1.19
CA LEU A 201 -13.70 -19.95 -2.46
C LEU A 201 -12.63 -20.99 -2.79
N SER A 202 -11.37 -20.60 -2.67
CA SER A 202 -10.21 -21.47 -2.91
C SER A 202 -10.19 -22.67 -1.97
N ARG A 203 -10.52 -22.45 -0.68
CA ARG A 203 -10.63 -23.52 0.32
C ARG A 203 -11.70 -24.55 -0.07
N ARG A 204 -12.90 -24.10 -0.43
CA ARG A 204 -14.02 -24.98 -0.82
C ARG A 204 -13.76 -25.74 -2.11
N LEU A 205 -13.23 -25.06 -3.13
CA LEU A 205 -12.93 -25.73 -4.39
C LEU A 205 -11.81 -26.75 -4.24
N ARG A 206 -10.82 -26.50 -3.38
CA ARG A 206 -9.78 -27.47 -3.04
C ARG A 206 -10.33 -28.73 -2.36
N GLU A 207 -11.33 -28.60 -1.48
CA GLU A 207 -12.04 -29.76 -0.91
C GLU A 207 -12.76 -30.59 -1.99
N GLU A 208 -13.18 -29.97 -3.09
CA GLU A 208 -13.78 -30.61 -4.26
C GLU A 208 -12.77 -31.03 -5.34
N GLY A 209 -11.46 -30.82 -5.13
CA GLY A 209 -10.41 -31.10 -6.12
C GLY A 209 -10.45 -30.19 -7.36
N LYS A 210 -10.99 -28.98 -7.22
CA LYS A 210 -11.12 -27.99 -8.28
C LYS A 210 -10.30 -26.75 -7.94
N ASP A 211 -9.94 -26.01 -8.98
CA ASP A 211 -9.33 -24.70 -8.84
C ASP A 211 -10.18 -23.65 -9.56
N TRP A 212 -9.84 -22.38 -9.41
CA TRP A 212 -10.52 -21.30 -10.12
C TRP A 212 -9.58 -20.19 -10.53
N ARG A 213 -10.00 -19.45 -11.56
CA ARG A 213 -9.30 -18.28 -12.05
C ARG A 213 -10.28 -17.24 -12.59
N TRP A 214 -9.79 -16.03 -12.80
CA TRP A 214 -10.51 -15.03 -13.59
C TRP A 214 -10.50 -15.40 -15.08
N SER A 215 -11.58 -15.08 -15.77
CA SER A 215 -11.69 -15.18 -17.23
C SER A 215 -10.75 -14.19 -17.92
N ASP A 216 -10.30 -14.55 -19.12
CA ASP A 216 -9.41 -13.70 -19.95
C ASP A 216 -10.14 -12.50 -20.60
N ASP A 217 -11.42 -12.28 -20.29
CA ASP A 217 -12.22 -11.14 -20.73
C ASP A 217 -12.08 -9.95 -19.78
N PHE A 218 -11.34 -8.94 -20.22
CA PHE A 218 -11.07 -7.72 -19.47
C PHE A 218 -12.30 -6.80 -19.30
N CYS A 219 -13.32 -6.93 -20.16
CA CYS A 219 -14.50 -6.05 -20.13
C CYS A 219 -15.62 -6.61 -19.25
N ASN A 220 -15.57 -7.91 -18.92
CA ASN A 220 -16.56 -8.60 -18.10
C ASN A 220 -15.90 -9.77 -17.37
N PRO A 221 -15.01 -9.49 -16.39
CA PRO A 221 -14.27 -10.52 -15.68
C PRO A 221 -15.24 -11.43 -14.90
N ARG A 222 -15.10 -12.73 -15.08
CA ARG A 222 -15.90 -13.76 -14.41
C ARG A 222 -15.04 -14.84 -13.82
N ILE A 223 -15.54 -15.52 -12.81
CA ILE A 223 -14.86 -16.66 -12.22
C ILE A 223 -15.09 -17.88 -13.12
N VAL A 224 -13.99 -18.52 -13.53
CA VAL A 224 -13.97 -19.79 -14.23
C VAL A 224 -13.48 -20.85 -13.26
N ILE A 225 -14.28 -21.88 -13.02
CA ILE A 225 -13.91 -23.03 -12.20
C ILE A 225 -13.24 -24.06 -13.13
N GLU A 226 -11.99 -24.38 -12.84
CA GLU A 226 -11.24 -25.41 -13.56
C GLU A 226 -11.38 -26.73 -12.80
N GLY A 227 -11.84 -27.77 -13.50
CA GLY A 227 -11.85 -29.12 -12.95
C GLY A 227 -10.44 -29.67 -12.96
N GLY A 228 -9.90 -30.02 -11.79
CA GLY A 228 -8.64 -30.76 -11.72
C GLY A 228 -8.79 -32.09 -12.45
N GLU A 229 -8.12 -32.26 -13.59
CA GLU A 229 -7.87 -33.59 -14.14
C GLU A 229 -7.00 -34.37 -13.15
N SER A 230 -7.42 -35.61 -12.86
CA SER A 230 -6.63 -36.60 -12.11
C SER A 230 -5.35 -36.97 -12.86
#